data_AF-A0AA94F142-F1
#
_entry.id   AF-A0AA94F142-F1
#
_cell.length_a   1.000
_cell.length_b   1.000
_cell.length_c   1.000
_cell.angle_alpha   90.00
_cell.angle_beta   90.00
_cell.angle_gamma   90.00
#
_symmetry.space_group_name_H-M   'P 1'
#
loop_
_entity.id
_entity.type
_entity.pdbx_description
1 polymer ?
#
loop_
_entity_poly.entity_id
_entity_poly.type
_entity_poly.pdbx_seq_one_letter_code
_entity_poly.pdbx_strand_id
1 'polypeptide(L)'
;MDNNFFKITLILLFQFFISCSSNSLQKKGSWEDKGFEDFLTKKNILFKKKENGYLYSEKSKSLYDDYFADFLKYETKTKLEKNPYLKVNKVYVHYRTSNSVEFSVYSDEETFCLSDYDLDMDGKILSLPDENGIVKVIKPIVVSYFGDFEITNNIIKTRRHSRSPFNEWYDYVEGKISNDTIYLSKKYWGKAKNNYKFKKYWLAKTRKTNIKEIYQPTLKAEKFKNSYGLTCFRVTGEFLVK
;
A
#
# COMPACT_ATOMS: atom_id res chain seq x y z
N MET A 1 -18.57 61.75 -15.56
CA MET A 1 -18.99 60.47 -14.96
C MET A 1 -18.93 59.44 -16.05
N ASP A 2 -17.75 58.83 -16.25
CA ASP A 2 -17.57 57.85 -17.32
C ASP A 2 -17.21 56.50 -16.71
N ASN A 3 -18.24 55.67 -16.65
CA ASN A 3 -18.30 54.28 -16.19
C ASN A 3 -17.52 53.31 -17.12
N ASN A 4 -16.35 53.72 -17.62
CA ASN A 4 -15.52 52.90 -18.49
C ASN A 4 -14.29 52.31 -17.77
N PHE A 5 -13.92 52.83 -16.59
CA PHE A 5 -12.91 52.20 -15.75
C PHE A 5 -13.43 50.99 -14.96
N PHE A 6 -14.76 50.84 -14.81
CA PHE A 6 -15.37 49.70 -14.11
C PHE A 6 -15.77 48.53 -15.04
N LYS A 7 -15.74 48.73 -16.36
CA LYS A 7 -16.03 47.68 -17.36
C LYS A 7 -14.79 46.94 -17.87
N ILE A 8 -13.60 47.52 -17.76
CA ILE A 8 -12.36 46.89 -18.21
C ILE A 8 -11.76 45.99 -17.12
N THR A 9 -12.06 46.22 -15.84
CA THR A 9 -11.58 45.39 -14.73
C THR A 9 -12.43 44.13 -14.49
N LEU A 10 -13.63 44.02 -15.09
CA LEU A 10 -14.54 42.88 -14.92
C LEU A 10 -14.43 41.83 -16.06
N ILE A 11 -13.78 42.18 -17.18
CA ILE A 11 -13.57 41.25 -18.32
C ILE A 11 -12.26 40.46 -18.19
N LEU A 12 -11.34 40.89 -17.33
CA LEU A 12 -10.09 40.15 -17.03
C LEU A 12 -10.25 39.08 -15.92
N LEU A 13 -11.41 39.00 -15.26
CA LEU A 13 -11.70 38.00 -14.21
C LEU A 13 -12.50 36.78 -14.72
N PHE A 14 -12.87 36.75 -16.01
CA PHE A 14 -13.66 35.66 -16.60
C PHE A 14 -12.91 34.76 -17.59
N GLN A 15 -11.57 34.88 -17.67
CA GLN A 15 -10.72 34.01 -18.50
C GLN A 15 -10.00 32.91 -17.69
N PHE A 16 -10.26 32.78 -16.39
CA PHE A 16 -9.74 31.66 -15.58
C PHE A 16 -10.64 30.41 -15.58
N PHE A 17 -11.68 30.38 -16.42
CA PHE A 17 -12.59 29.23 -16.57
C PHE A 17 -12.49 28.55 -17.95
N ILE A 18 -11.27 28.39 -18.48
CA ILE A 18 -10.98 27.37 -19.50
C ILE A 18 -9.76 26.56 -19.04
N SER A 19 -9.98 25.73 -18.04
CA SER A 19 -9.33 24.42 -17.98
C SER A 19 -10.20 23.54 -17.10
N CYS A 20 -11.34 23.12 -17.64
CA CYS A 20 -11.77 21.76 -17.38
C CYS A 20 -10.68 20.84 -17.94
N SER A 21 -9.61 20.66 -17.18
CA SER A 21 -8.70 19.55 -17.35
C SER A 21 -9.52 18.31 -17.00
N SER A 22 -10.17 17.75 -18.02
CA SER A 22 -10.42 16.33 -18.06
C SER A 22 -9.10 15.66 -17.69
N ASN A 23 -9.00 15.20 -16.44
CA ASN A 23 -7.95 14.31 -15.97
C ASN A 23 -8.13 12.95 -16.68
N SER A 24 -7.99 12.94 -18.01
CA SER A 24 -7.30 11.83 -18.63
C SER A 24 -5.93 11.82 -17.95
N LEU A 25 -5.60 10.69 -17.33
CA LEU A 25 -4.22 10.40 -16.96
C LEU A 25 -3.35 10.88 -18.12
N GLN A 26 -2.56 11.94 -17.88
CA GLN A 26 -1.50 12.32 -18.80
C GLN A 26 -0.67 11.05 -18.98
N LYS A 27 -0.89 10.36 -20.12
CA LYS A 27 -0.03 9.30 -20.62
C LYS A 27 1.36 9.94 -20.60
N LYS A 28 2.16 9.56 -19.60
CA LYS A 28 3.54 10.04 -19.45
C LYS A 28 4.25 9.65 -20.74
N GLY A 29 4.42 10.63 -21.62
CA GLY A 29 5.14 10.48 -22.87
C GLY A 29 6.62 10.27 -22.54
N SER A 30 7.08 9.04 -22.74
CA SER A 30 8.47 8.66 -22.97
C SER A 30 8.41 7.19 -23.41
N TRP A 31 8.35 6.96 -24.72
CA TRP A 31 8.05 5.66 -25.35
C TRP A 31 9.24 4.68 -25.33
N GLU A 32 10.10 4.81 -24.32
CA GLU A 32 11.37 4.11 -24.12
C GLU A 32 11.48 3.58 -22.68
N ASP A 33 10.40 2.99 -22.15
CA ASP A 33 10.57 2.27 -20.89
C ASP A 33 11.23 0.92 -21.18
N LYS A 34 12.57 0.86 -21.05
CA LYS A 34 13.33 -0.40 -21.08
C LYS A 34 12.72 -1.44 -20.13
N GLY A 35 12.13 -1.01 -19.02
CA GLY A 35 11.39 -1.88 -18.12
C GLY A 35 10.16 -2.52 -18.77
N PHE A 36 9.45 -1.80 -19.65
CA PHE A 36 8.31 -2.37 -20.39
C PHE A 36 8.77 -3.41 -21.41
N GLU A 37 9.88 -3.15 -22.12
CA GLU A 37 10.52 -4.11 -23.03
C GLU A 37 10.94 -5.39 -22.29
N ASP A 38 11.62 -5.24 -21.14
CA ASP A 38 12.04 -6.35 -20.29
C ASP A 38 10.83 -7.14 -19.76
N PHE A 39 9.74 -6.45 -19.41
CA PHE A 39 8.49 -7.07 -18.97
C PHE A 39 7.86 -7.92 -20.07
N LEU A 40 7.70 -7.38 -21.29
CA LEU A 40 7.14 -8.12 -22.42
C LEU A 40 7.98 -9.36 -22.73
N THR A 41 9.30 -9.21 -22.75
CA THR A 41 10.25 -10.31 -22.95
C THR A 41 10.08 -11.40 -21.90
N LYS A 42 10.05 -11.03 -20.61
CA LYS A 42 9.88 -11.96 -19.49
C LYS A 42 8.53 -12.69 -19.52
N LYS A 43 7.50 -12.07 -20.09
CA LYS A 43 6.17 -12.66 -20.27
C LYS A 43 6.03 -13.44 -21.58
N ASN A 44 7.11 -13.58 -22.36
CA ASN A 44 7.09 -14.20 -23.69
C ASN A 44 6.05 -13.55 -24.62
N ILE A 45 5.81 -12.25 -24.46
CA ILE A 45 4.93 -11.50 -25.35
C ILE A 45 5.74 -11.09 -26.57
N LEU A 46 5.29 -11.49 -27.76
CA LEU A 46 5.97 -11.16 -29.01
C LEU A 46 5.76 -9.70 -29.39
N PHE A 47 6.87 -8.97 -29.53
CA PHE A 47 6.90 -7.60 -30.01
C PHE A 47 8.04 -7.38 -31.00
N LYS A 48 7.92 -6.32 -31.80
CA LYS A 48 8.93 -5.79 -32.70
C LYS A 48 9.20 -4.34 -32.32
N LYS A 49 10.38 -3.84 -32.66
CA LYS A 49 10.81 -2.47 -32.40
C LYS A 49 10.99 -1.72 -33.72
N LYS A 50 10.33 -0.59 -33.88
CA LYS A 50 10.56 0.33 -35.01
C LYS A 50 11.86 1.12 -34.80
N GLU A 51 12.37 1.75 -35.86
CA GLU A 51 13.58 2.60 -35.81
C GLU A 51 13.44 3.74 -34.78
N ASN A 52 12.23 4.27 -34.61
CA ASN A 52 11.93 5.30 -33.61
C ASN A 52 11.72 4.74 -32.18
N GLY A 53 12.09 3.48 -31.93
CA GLY A 53 11.97 2.82 -30.63
C GLY A 53 10.58 2.29 -30.28
N TYR A 54 9.54 2.57 -31.09
CA TYR A 54 8.17 2.15 -30.79
C TYR A 54 8.02 0.62 -30.81
N LEU A 55 7.50 0.07 -29.70
CA LEU A 55 7.17 -1.34 -29.57
C LEU A 55 5.79 -1.63 -30.16
N TYR A 56 5.71 -2.61 -31.05
CA TYR A 56 4.46 -3.03 -31.68
C TYR A 56 4.37 -4.55 -31.80
N SER A 57 3.17 -5.08 -32.04
CA SER A 57 2.95 -6.50 -32.33
C SER A 57 2.03 -6.61 -33.53
N GLU A 58 2.20 -7.66 -34.34
CA GLU A 58 1.28 -7.96 -35.44
C GLU A 58 -0.07 -8.47 -34.92
N LYS A 59 -0.12 -8.94 -33.67
CA LYS A 59 -1.32 -9.53 -33.04
C LYS A 59 -2.09 -8.54 -32.15
N SER A 60 -1.52 -7.37 -31.86
CA SER A 60 -2.12 -6.38 -30.96
C SER A 60 -2.20 -5.02 -31.66
N LYS A 61 -3.31 -4.32 -31.47
CA LYS A 61 -3.47 -2.94 -31.95
C LYS A 61 -2.59 -1.97 -31.17
N SER A 62 -2.28 -2.27 -29.91
CA SER A 62 -1.45 -1.46 -29.02
C SER A 62 -0.97 -2.29 -27.84
N LEU A 63 0.33 -2.66 -27.85
CA LEU A 63 0.92 -3.39 -26.73
C LEU A 63 0.79 -2.66 -25.41
N TYR A 64 0.88 -1.32 -25.43
CA TYR A 64 0.71 -0.50 -24.25
C TYR A 64 -0.71 -0.58 -23.70
N ASP A 65 -1.73 -0.40 -24.55
CA ASP A 65 -3.10 -0.44 -24.03
C ASP A 65 -3.46 -1.86 -23.52
N ASP A 66 -2.88 -2.90 -24.11
CA ASP A 66 -3.11 -4.30 -23.71
C ASP A 66 -2.38 -4.69 -22.41
N TYR A 67 -1.16 -4.19 -22.19
CA TYR A 67 -0.26 -4.74 -21.16
C TYR A 67 0.29 -3.73 -20.15
N PHE A 68 0.08 -2.43 -20.33
CA PHE A 68 0.69 -1.42 -19.47
C PHE A 68 0.22 -1.53 -18.01
N ALA A 69 -1.05 -1.87 -17.77
CA ALA A 69 -1.56 -2.07 -16.41
C ALA A 69 -0.84 -3.22 -15.68
N ASP A 70 -0.53 -4.31 -16.38
CA ASP A 70 0.19 -5.44 -15.80
C ASP A 70 1.69 -5.17 -15.65
N PHE A 71 2.25 -4.36 -16.54
CA PHE A 71 3.61 -3.84 -16.38
C PHE A 71 3.74 -3.00 -15.10
N LEU A 72 2.79 -2.09 -14.83
CA LEU A 72 2.82 -1.30 -13.59
C LEU A 72 2.76 -2.19 -12.34
N LYS A 73 1.92 -3.23 -12.34
CA LYS A 73 1.89 -4.21 -11.24
C LYS A 73 3.23 -4.94 -11.10
N TYR A 74 3.85 -5.31 -12.22
CA TYR A 74 5.14 -5.98 -12.25
C TYR A 74 6.27 -5.09 -11.70
N GLU A 75 6.31 -3.82 -12.09
CA GLU A 75 7.26 -2.84 -11.54
C GLU A 75 7.08 -2.67 -10.05
N THR A 76 5.84 -2.45 -9.59
CA THR A 76 5.51 -2.30 -8.17
C THR A 76 6.01 -3.51 -7.38
N LYS A 77 5.65 -4.73 -7.82
CA LYS A 77 6.12 -5.97 -7.22
C LYS A 77 7.64 -6.03 -7.15
N THR A 78 8.32 -5.80 -8.27
CA THR A 78 9.78 -5.88 -8.37
C THR A 78 10.47 -4.87 -7.46
N LYS A 79 9.94 -3.65 -7.37
CA LYS A 79 10.45 -2.58 -6.48
C LYS A 79 10.31 -2.96 -5.01
N LEU A 80 9.15 -3.52 -4.64
CA LEU A 80 8.88 -3.95 -3.26
C LEU A 80 9.77 -5.14 -2.87
N GLU A 81 9.89 -6.16 -3.72
CA GLU A 81 10.75 -7.32 -3.47
C GLU A 81 12.24 -6.97 -3.37
N LYS A 82 12.69 -5.93 -4.06
CA LYS A 82 14.06 -5.41 -3.97
C LYS A 82 14.30 -4.50 -2.76
N ASN A 83 13.27 -4.10 -2.02
CA ASN A 83 13.44 -3.26 -0.84
C ASN A 83 14.17 -4.06 0.26
N PRO A 84 15.35 -3.59 0.76
CA PRO A 84 16.13 -4.37 1.71
C PRO A 84 15.55 -4.36 3.14
N TYR A 85 14.62 -3.44 3.43
CA TYR A 85 14.09 -3.21 4.77
C TYR A 85 12.77 -3.96 5.00
N LEU A 86 11.84 -3.92 4.04
CA LEU A 86 10.51 -4.52 4.18
C LEU A 86 10.50 -5.99 3.73
N LYS A 87 9.96 -6.88 4.58
CA LYS A 87 9.71 -8.28 4.25
C LYS A 87 8.31 -8.41 3.64
N VAL A 88 8.25 -8.29 2.33
CA VAL A 88 7.00 -8.35 1.56
C VAL A 88 6.36 -9.74 1.63
N ASN A 89 5.03 -9.80 1.68
CA ASN A 89 4.24 -11.03 1.82
C ASN A 89 4.64 -11.87 3.06
N LYS A 90 5.18 -11.23 4.10
CA LYS A 90 5.52 -11.84 5.39
C LYS A 90 4.69 -11.24 6.50
N VAL A 91 4.55 -12.01 7.58
CA VAL A 91 3.72 -11.64 8.72
C VAL A 91 4.53 -10.82 9.73
N TYR A 92 3.98 -9.68 10.08
CA TYR A 92 4.42 -8.87 11.19
C TYR A 92 3.41 -8.98 12.33
N VAL A 93 3.91 -8.94 13.57
CA VAL A 93 3.11 -9.04 14.78
C VAL A 93 3.22 -7.74 15.58
N HIS A 94 2.09 -7.16 15.92
CA HIS A 94 1.98 -6.03 16.84
C HIS A 94 1.29 -6.48 18.13
N TYR A 95 1.92 -6.25 19.28
CA TYR A 95 1.34 -6.54 20.59
C TYR A 95 0.40 -5.40 21.01
N ARG A 96 -0.87 -5.74 21.20
CA ARG A 96 -1.92 -4.83 21.69
C ARG A 96 -1.94 -4.82 23.21
N THR A 97 -1.80 -6.01 23.79
CA THR A 97 -1.56 -6.28 25.21
C THR A 97 -0.47 -7.36 25.33
N SER A 98 -0.16 -7.81 26.55
CA SER A 98 0.75 -8.95 26.74
C SER A 98 0.23 -10.26 26.14
N ASN A 99 -1.10 -10.41 26.02
CA ASN A 99 -1.76 -11.66 25.65
C ASN A 99 -2.63 -11.52 24.39
N SER A 100 -2.49 -10.40 23.68
CA SER A 100 -3.30 -10.09 22.50
C SER A 100 -2.45 -9.39 21.45
N VAL A 101 -2.53 -9.89 20.22
CA VAL A 101 -1.71 -9.43 19.10
C VAL A 101 -2.56 -9.10 17.90
N GLU A 102 -1.95 -8.45 16.93
CA GLU A 102 -2.54 -8.14 15.65
C GLU A 102 -1.55 -8.53 14.56
N PHE A 103 -2.04 -9.21 13.53
CA PHE A 103 -1.21 -9.66 12.42
C PHE A 103 -1.35 -8.71 11.25
N SER A 104 -0.22 -8.27 10.69
CA SER A 104 -0.18 -7.46 9.47
C SER A 104 0.68 -8.11 8.39
N VAL A 105 0.30 -7.89 7.13
CA VAL A 105 1.09 -8.29 5.96
C VAL A 105 1.12 -7.13 4.97
N TYR A 106 2.33 -6.79 4.50
CA TYR A 106 2.54 -5.82 3.43
C TYR A 106 2.74 -6.56 2.12
N SER A 107 1.79 -6.45 1.20
CA SER A 107 1.78 -7.24 -0.03
C SER A 107 2.73 -6.69 -1.10
N ASP A 108 3.05 -7.53 -2.07
CA ASP A 108 3.75 -7.14 -3.31
C ASP A 108 2.87 -6.35 -4.30
N GLU A 109 1.65 -5.98 -3.89
CA GLU A 109 0.67 -5.18 -4.64
C GLU A 109 0.33 -3.85 -3.92
N GLU A 110 1.25 -3.33 -3.10
CA GLU A 110 1.04 -2.11 -2.27
C GLU A 110 -0.17 -2.18 -1.34
N THR A 111 -0.67 -3.39 -1.06
CA THR A 111 -1.76 -3.61 -0.11
C THR A 111 -1.22 -3.86 1.29
N PHE A 112 -1.74 -3.13 2.26
CA PHE A 112 -1.62 -3.43 3.68
C PHE A 112 -2.81 -4.27 4.12
N CYS A 113 -2.53 -5.51 4.55
CA CYS A 113 -3.51 -6.42 5.12
C CYS A 113 -3.38 -6.48 6.64
N LEU A 114 -4.50 -6.63 7.33
CA LEU A 114 -4.59 -6.62 8.78
C LEU A 114 -5.56 -7.70 9.27
N SER A 115 -5.35 -8.25 10.47
CA SER A 115 -6.35 -9.08 11.13
C SER A 115 -7.58 -8.23 11.50
N ASP A 116 -8.78 -8.77 11.26
CA ASP A 116 -10.03 -8.04 11.47
C ASP A 116 -10.34 -7.77 12.96
N TYR A 117 -9.72 -8.55 13.85
CA TYR A 117 -9.88 -8.45 15.30
C TYR A 117 -8.53 -8.63 16.01
N ASP A 118 -8.47 -8.14 17.25
CA ASP A 118 -7.36 -8.43 18.16
C ASP A 118 -7.34 -9.96 18.41
N LEU A 119 -6.18 -10.59 18.24
CA LEU A 119 -5.98 -12.03 18.31
C LEU A 119 -5.48 -12.43 19.70
N ASP A 120 -6.39 -12.95 20.52
CA ASP A 120 -6.08 -13.34 21.89
C ASP A 120 -5.38 -14.71 21.96
N MET A 121 -4.36 -14.79 22.82
CA MET A 121 -3.64 -16.02 23.16
C MET A 121 -4.43 -16.81 24.22
N ASP A 122 -5.63 -17.27 23.87
CA ASP A 122 -6.59 -17.87 24.80
C ASP A 122 -6.79 -19.39 24.62
N GLY A 123 -6.01 -20.02 23.74
CA GLY A 123 -6.11 -21.44 23.42
C GLY A 123 -7.17 -21.79 22.36
N LYS A 124 -7.91 -20.82 21.80
CA LYS A 124 -8.95 -21.10 20.78
C LYS A 124 -8.47 -20.88 19.36
N ILE A 125 -7.82 -19.74 19.11
CA ILE A 125 -7.30 -19.34 17.79
C ILE A 125 -5.78 -19.33 17.81
N LEU A 126 -5.22 -18.73 18.87
CA LEU A 126 -3.81 -18.82 19.23
C LEU A 126 -3.66 -19.67 20.48
N SER A 127 -2.59 -20.45 20.58
CA SER A 127 -2.27 -21.14 21.83
C SER A 127 -1.90 -20.15 22.93
N LEU A 128 -1.94 -20.61 24.18
CA LEU A 128 -1.16 -19.98 25.23
C LEU A 128 0.34 -20.09 24.86
N PRO A 129 1.18 -19.12 25.27
CA PRO A 129 2.63 -19.27 25.16
C PRO A 129 3.10 -20.50 25.93
N ASP A 130 3.96 -21.32 25.33
CA ASP A 130 4.62 -22.42 26.03
C ASP A 130 5.77 -21.92 26.93
N GLU A 131 6.49 -22.85 27.56
CA GLU A 131 7.64 -22.56 28.44
C GLU A 131 8.76 -21.79 27.75
N ASN A 132 8.85 -21.85 26.41
CA ASN A 132 9.82 -21.13 25.60
C ASN A 132 9.25 -19.84 25.00
N GLY A 133 8.01 -19.48 25.36
CA GLY A 133 7.31 -18.31 24.83
C GLY A 133 6.81 -18.49 23.40
N ILE A 134 6.68 -19.72 22.89
CA ILE A 134 6.18 -19.99 21.54
C ILE A 134 4.64 -20.02 21.56
N VAL A 135 4.03 -19.30 20.63
CA VAL A 135 2.59 -19.26 20.40
C VAL A 135 2.28 -19.86 19.05
N LYS A 136 1.36 -20.84 19.01
CA LYS A 136 0.93 -21.55 17.80
C LYS A 136 -0.37 -20.99 17.28
N VAL A 137 -0.46 -20.85 15.96
CA VAL A 137 -1.72 -20.58 15.26
C VAL A 137 -2.52 -21.88 15.17
N ILE A 138 -3.50 -22.06 16.06
CA ILE A 138 -4.33 -23.27 16.16
C ILE A 138 -5.29 -23.35 14.96
N LYS A 139 -5.86 -22.20 14.58
CA LYS A 139 -6.76 -22.08 13.42
C LYS A 139 -6.17 -21.07 12.44
N PRO A 140 -6.14 -21.35 11.13
CA PRO A 140 -5.64 -20.39 10.15
C PRO A 140 -6.33 -19.03 10.28
N ILE A 141 -5.52 -17.98 10.40
CA ILE A 141 -6.01 -16.61 10.57
C ILE A 141 -6.04 -15.94 9.21
N VAL A 142 -7.16 -15.31 8.85
CA VAL A 142 -7.23 -14.48 7.65
C VAL A 142 -6.84 -13.06 8.03
N VAL A 143 -5.86 -12.51 7.32
CA VAL A 143 -5.58 -11.07 7.31
C VAL A 143 -6.07 -10.50 5.99
N SER A 144 -6.95 -9.52 6.07
CA SER A 144 -7.70 -8.99 4.93
C SER A 144 -7.18 -7.62 4.52
N TYR A 145 -7.43 -7.22 3.26
CA TYR A 145 -7.19 -5.86 2.80
C TYR A 145 -7.73 -4.84 3.83
N PHE A 146 -6.84 -3.99 4.34
CA PHE A 146 -7.19 -2.90 5.25
C PHE A 146 -6.96 -1.53 4.59
N GLY A 147 -5.98 -1.46 3.70
CA GLY A 147 -5.69 -0.26 2.93
C GLY A 147 -4.42 -0.43 2.13
N ASP A 148 -3.85 0.70 1.75
CA ASP A 148 -2.61 0.76 0.98
C ASP A 148 -1.42 1.04 1.90
N PHE A 149 -0.21 0.98 1.36
CA PHE A 149 0.97 1.56 2.00
C PHE A 149 1.90 2.22 0.99
N GLU A 150 2.68 3.19 1.45
CA GLU A 150 3.81 3.77 0.71
C GLU A 150 5.12 3.41 1.41
N ILE A 151 6.11 2.99 0.63
CA ILE A 151 7.47 2.81 1.12
C ILE A 151 8.47 3.61 0.27
N THR A 152 9.37 4.31 0.95
CA THR A 152 10.51 5.01 0.34
C THR A 152 11.71 4.78 1.22
N ASN A 153 12.72 4.08 0.72
CA ASN A 153 13.86 3.59 1.50
C ASN A 153 13.35 2.75 2.70
N ASN A 154 13.71 3.17 3.91
CA ASN A 154 13.25 2.56 5.16
C ASN A 154 12.08 3.31 5.81
N ILE A 155 11.45 4.28 5.12
CA ILE A 155 10.29 5.01 5.63
C ILE A 155 9.04 4.36 5.07
N ILE A 156 8.10 4.04 5.95
CA ILE A 156 6.81 3.47 5.58
C ILE A 156 5.67 4.34 6.10
N LYS A 157 4.62 4.45 5.28
CA LYS A 157 3.36 5.10 5.62
C LYS A 157 2.22 4.13 5.34
N THR A 158 1.30 4.01 6.28
CA THR A 158 0.11 3.17 6.15
C THR A 158 -1.05 3.79 6.94
N ARG A 159 -2.18 3.09 7.01
CA ARG A 159 -3.36 3.47 7.80
C ARG A 159 -3.51 2.52 8.97
N ARG A 160 -4.09 2.98 10.07
CA ARG A 160 -4.46 2.15 11.22
C ARG A 160 -5.83 2.52 11.73
N HIS A 161 -6.54 1.53 12.26
CA HIS A 161 -7.78 1.77 13.00
C HIS A 161 -7.43 2.47 14.30
N SER A 162 -8.21 3.49 14.63
CA SER A 162 -8.13 4.20 15.89
C SER A 162 -9.52 4.26 16.47
N ARG A 163 -9.65 3.86 17.73
CA ARG A 163 -10.91 3.89 18.46
C ARG A 163 -10.75 4.62 19.78
N SER A 164 -11.84 5.25 20.18
CA SER A 164 -12.11 5.64 21.56
C SER A 164 -13.42 4.97 21.98
N PRO A 165 -13.81 5.04 23.27
CA PRO A 165 -15.13 4.56 23.70
C PRO A 165 -16.32 5.20 22.97
N PHE A 166 -16.11 6.33 22.28
CA PHE A 166 -17.17 7.12 21.67
C PHE A 166 -17.14 7.13 20.14
N ASN A 167 -16.00 6.83 19.51
CA ASN A 167 -15.87 6.94 18.06
C ASN A 167 -14.74 6.06 17.51
N GLU A 168 -14.87 5.68 16.25
CA GLU A 168 -13.87 4.96 15.49
C GLU A 168 -13.51 5.74 14.22
N TRP A 169 -12.22 5.77 13.87
CA TRP A 169 -11.73 6.46 12.68
C TRP A 169 -10.42 5.83 12.18
N TYR A 170 -9.95 6.29 11.03
CA TYR A 170 -8.68 5.85 10.45
C TYR A 170 -7.62 6.94 10.59
N ASP A 171 -6.55 6.63 11.31
CA ASP A 171 -5.36 7.47 11.37
C ASP A 171 -4.37 7.04 10.30
N TYR A 172 -3.68 8.01 9.69
CA TYR A 172 -2.49 7.73 8.90
C TYR A 172 -1.31 7.67 9.84
N VAL A 173 -0.46 6.68 9.63
CA VAL A 173 0.72 6.44 10.46
C VAL A 173 1.97 6.40 9.61
N GLU A 174 3.07 6.90 10.16
CA GLU A 174 4.37 6.95 9.51
C GLU A 174 5.45 6.46 10.48
N GLY A 175 6.40 5.70 9.95
CA GLY A 175 7.47 5.10 10.72
C GLY A 175 8.73 4.81 9.94
N LYS A 176 9.67 4.18 10.65
CA LYS A 176 10.90 3.65 10.07
C LYS A 176 10.94 2.14 10.21
N ILE A 177 11.59 1.48 9.25
CA ILE A 177 11.87 0.06 9.26
C ILE A 177 13.35 -0.13 9.62
N SER A 178 13.62 -0.98 10.60
CA SER A 178 14.97 -1.34 11.01
C SER A 178 14.94 -2.70 11.71
N ASN A 179 15.94 -3.55 11.44
CA ASN A 179 16.12 -4.85 12.10
C ASN A 179 14.80 -5.66 12.18
N ASP A 180 14.19 -5.90 11.01
CA ASP A 180 12.95 -6.68 10.88
C ASP A 180 11.76 -6.12 11.68
N THR A 181 11.85 -4.86 12.10
CA THR A 181 10.85 -4.17 12.90
C THR A 181 10.38 -2.92 12.17
N ILE A 182 9.07 -2.73 12.12
CA ILE A 182 8.43 -1.49 11.68
C ILE A 182 8.05 -0.70 12.94
N TYR A 183 8.63 0.48 13.08
CA TYR A 183 8.36 1.38 14.19
C TYR A 183 7.58 2.61 13.71
N LEU A 184 6.26 2.57 13.87
CA LEU A 184 5.37 3.67 13.53
C LEU A 184 5.33 4.64 14.71
N SER A 185 5.85 5.84 14.49
CA SER A 185 6.12 6.82 15.55
C SER A 185 5.26 8.07 15.43
N LYS A 186 4.67 8.30 14.27
CA LYS A 186 3.83 9.44 13.96
C LYS A 186 2.45 8.96 13.53
N LYS A 187 1.43 9.68 13.99
CA LYS A 187 0.07 9.54 13.46
C LYS A 187 -0.54 10.90 13.16
N TYR A 188 -1.37 10.98 12.12
CA TYR A 188 -2.01 12.20 11.68
C TYR A 188 -3.30 11.91 10.91
N TRP A 189 -4.19 12.90 10.84
CA TRP A 189 -5.32 12.86 9.93
C TRP A 189 -4.86 13.17 8.51
N GLY A 190 -5.28 12.34 7.56
CA GLY A 190 -4.90 12.45 6.16
C GLY A 190 -6.07 12.22 5.21
N LYS A 191 -5.82 12.47 3.93
CA LYS A 191 -6.73 12.17 2.82
C LYS A 191 -6.09 11.08 1.96
N ALA A 192 -6.86 10.05 1.63
CA ALA A 192 -6.57 9.24 0.47
C ALA A 192 -7.03 10.07 -0.73
N LYS A 193 -6.09 10.58 -1.52
CA LYS A 193 -6.46 11.12 -2.84
C LYS A 193 -6.73 9.95 -3.79
N ASN A 194 -7.46 10.18 -4.87
CA ASN A 194 -7.74 9.23 -5.96
C ASN A 194 -6.50 8.55 -6.59
N ASN A 195 -5.28 8.88 -6.13
CA ASN A 195 -4.00 8.31 -6.58
C ASN A 195 -3.24 7.63 -5.43
N TYR A 196 -3.92 7.17 -4.38
CA TYR A 196 -3.33 6.44 -3.24
C TYR A 196 -2.25 7.17 -2.44
N LYS A 197 -2.06 8.48 -2.67
CA LYS A 197 -1.01 9.26 -2.00
C LYS A 197 -1.32 9.53 -0.54
N PHE A 198 -0.42 9.12 0.35
CA PHE A 198 -0.48 9.34 1.80
C PHE A 198 -0.25 10.81 2.14
N LYS A 199 -1.29 11.65 1.97
CA LYS A 199 -1.21 13.09 2.20
C LYS A 199 -1.89 13.50 3.50
N LYS A 200 -1.11 14.09 4.39
CA LYS A 200 -1.57 14.75 5.60
C LYS A 200 -2.47 15.96 5.26
N TYR A 201 -3.55 16.16 6.00
CA TYR A 201 -4.34 17.41 5.92
C TYR A 201 -3.49 18.61 6.37
N TRP A 202 -3.63 19.75 5.69
CA TRP A 202 -2.82 20.95 5.94
C TRP A 202 -2.83 21.38 7.42
N LEU A 203 -4.00 21.40 8.06
CA LEU A 203 -4.15 21.79 9.48
C LEU A 203 -4.10 20.60 10.45
N ALA A 204 -3.91 19.37 9.99
CA ALA A 204 -3.86 18.24 10.90
C ALA A 204 -2.61 18.32 11.78
N LYS A 205 -2.77 18.07 13.08
CA LYS A 205 -1.64 17.91 13.98
C LYS A 205 -1.00 16.53 13.77
N THR A 206 0.32 16.48 13.75
CA THR A 206 1.04 15.21 13.87
C THR A 206 1.15 14.89 15.36
N ARG A 207 0.74 13.69 15.74
CA ARG A 207 0.80 13.17 17.11
C ARG A 207 1.83 12.04 17.17
N LYS A 208 2.43 11.85 18.34
CA LYS A 208 3.29 10.68 18.59
C LYS A 208 2.42 9.43 18.74
N THR A 209 2.95 8.30 18.31
CA THR A 209 2.43 6.96 18.58
C THR A 209 3.62 6.02 18.80
N ASN A 210 3.36 4.84 19.35
CA ASN A 210 4.40 3.87 19.68
C ASN A 210 3.95 2.48 19.23
N ILE A 211 3.77 2.30 17.92
CA ILE A 211 3.35 1.01 17.35
C ILE A 211 4.60 0.33 16.81
N LYS A 212 4.83 -0.89 17.30
CA LYS A 212 5.92 -1.75 16.88
C LYS A 212 5.34 -3.00 16.25
N GLU A 213 5.68 -3.25 14.99
CA GLU A 213 5.34 -4.47 14.26
C GLU A 213 6.62 -5.24 13.99
N ILE A 214 6.66 -6.51 14.37
CA ILE A 214 7.88 -7.32 14.38
C ILE A 214 7.68 -8.46 13.41
N TYR A 215 8.55 -8.59 12.41
CA TYR A 215 8.52 -9.72 11.49
C TYR A 215 8.77 -11.03 12.27
N GLN A 216 7.92 -12.02 12.01
CA GLN A 216 8.03 -13.35 12.60
C GLN A 216 8.32 -14.38 11.50
N PRO A 217 9.55 -14.92 11.41
CA PRO A 217 9.97 -15.75 10.29
C PRO A 217 9.30 -17.12 10.22
N THR A 218 8.82 -17.62 11.36
CA THR A 218 8.14 -18.91 11.50
C THR A 218 6.66 -18.85 11.15
N LEU A 219 6.08 -17.65 11.04
CA LEU A 219 4.74 -17.46 10.49
C LEU A 219 4.77 -17.51 8.95
N LYS A 220 3.85 -18.28 8.39
CA LYS A 220 3.66 -18.43 6.95
C LYS A 220 2.44 -17.63 6.53
N ALA A 221 2.53 -16.93 5.40
CA ALA A 221 1.42 -16.22 4.78
C ALA A 221 1.18 -16.75 3.36
N GLU A 222 0.00 -17.32 3.14
CA GLU A 222 -0.44 -17.77 1.82
C GLU A 222 -1.37 -16.72 1.21
N LYS A 223 -0.97 -16.10 0.11
CA LYS A 223 -1.74 -15.05 -0.56
C LYS A 223 -2.93 -15.65 -1.31
N PHE A 224 -4.10 -15.04 -1.17
CA PHE A 224 -5.29 -15.37 -1.97
C PHE A 224 -6.15 -14.13 -2.24
N LYS A 225 -7.12 -14.26 -3.15
CA LYS A 225 -8.15 -13.24 -3.39
C LYS A 225 -9.46 -13.71 -2.77
N ASN A 226 -10.13 -12.85 -2.02
CA ASN A 226 -11.46 -13.17 -1.48
C ASN A 226 -12.55 -13.03 -2.57
N SER A 227 -13.82 -13.28 -2.20
CA SER A 227 -14.96 -13.17 -3.11
C SER A 227 -15.16 -11.77 -3.72
N TYR A 228 -14.58 -10.73 -3.13
CA TYR A 228 -14.62 -9.35 -3.62
C TYR A 228 -13.38 -8.98 -4.46
N GLY A 229 -12.50 -9.95 -4.74
CA GLY A 229 -11.25 -9.70 -5.46
C GLY A 229 -10.20 -8.92 -4.66
N LEU A 230 -10.39 -8.78 -3.34
CA LEU A 230 -9.44 -8.11 -2.46
C LEU A 230 -8.30 -9.05 -2.05
N THR A 231 -7.10 -8.51 -1.90
CA THR A 231 -5.93 -9.24 -1.42
C THR A 231 -6.10 -9.63 0.04
N CYS A 232 -5.95 -10.92 0.31
CA CYS A 232 -5.95 -11.49 1.66
C CYS A 232 -4.77 -12.45 1.81
N PHE A 233 -4.43 -12.77 3.06
CA PHE A 233 -3.48 -13.84 3.37
C PHE A 233 -4.04 -14.78 4.42
N ARG A 234 -3.79 -16.08 4.24
CA ARG A 234 -4.02 -17.09 5.26
C ARG A 234 -2.73 -17.28 6.03
N VAL A 235 -2.76 -16.97 7.32
CA VAL A 235 -1.61 -17.06 8.23
C VAL A 235 -1.68 -18.35 9.04
N THR A 236 -0.56 -19.08 9.06
CA THR A 236 -0.35 -20.31 9.84
C THR A 236 1.05 -20.35 10.43
N GLY A 237 1.32 -21.32 11.30
CA GLY A 237 2.62 -21.53 11.92
C GLY A 237 2.65 -21.11 13.38
N GLU A 238 3.79 -20.61 13.82
CA GLU A 238 4.03 -20.21 15.21
C GLU A 238 4.93 -18.97 15.27
N PHE A 239 4.96 -18.31 16.42
CA PHE A 239 5.82 -17.15 16.64
C PHE A 239 6.30 -17.07 18.08
N LEU A 240 7.44 -16.40 18.28
CA LEU A 240 8.03 -16.17 19.58
C LEU A 240 7.45 -14.89 20.19
N VAL A 241 7.01 -14.98 21.45
CA VAL A 241 6.66 -13.81 22.26
C VAL A 241 7.91 -13.02 22.62
N LYS A 242 7.85 -11.69 22.47
CA LYS A 242 8.94 -10.78 22.79
C LYS A 242 8.67 -9.98 24.04
#